data_AF-A0AB39YPD0-F1
#
_entry.id   AF-A0AB39YPD0-F1
#
_cell.length_a   1.000
_cell.length_b   1.000
_cell.length_c   1.000
_cell.angle_alpha   90.00
_cell.angle_beta   90.00
_cell.angle_gamma   90.00
#
_symmetry.space_group_name_H-M   'P 1'
#
loop_
_entity.id
_entity.type
_entity.pdbx_description
1 polymer ?
#
loop_
_entity_poly.entity_id
_entity_poly.type
_entity_poly.pdbx_seq_one_letter_code
_entity_poly.pdbx_strand_id
1 'polypeptide(L)'
;MTLGSLPVPKPARGTDPATGETGARPWCTVCGTDSYIFVETVVEAQPNQSEVVEVSYTCSECDTFYAHAVRLEALVPEIQREFLSTSAAGLWFSCTHCGDPMTLGRPTERVIEAPRTTDDPESPSLLEVYLQTQVLHCRCGFQMEVPRHVG
;
A
#
# COMPACT_ATOMS: atom_id res chain seq x y z
N MET A 1 -20.61 33.62 20.83
CA MET A 1 -19.40 32.84 20.48
C MET A 1 -19.67 32.16 19.14
N THR A 2 -19.32 32.80 18.02
CA THR A 2 -19.52 32.25 16.67
C THR A 2 -18.32 31.37 16.31
N LEU A 3 -18.54 30.08 16.11
CA LEU A 3 -17.56 29.15 15.54
C LEU A 3 -17.31 29.56 14.09
N GLY A 4 -16.10 30.03 13.79
CA GLY A 4 -15.66 30.31 12.43
C GLY A 4 -15.57 29.01 11.64
N SER A 5 -16.23 28.98 10.49
CA SER A 5 -16.16 27.87 9.54
C SER A 5 -14.75 27.78 8.96
N LEU A 6 -14.09 26.63 9.15
CA LEU A 6 -12.89 26.27 8.39
C LEU A 6 -13.29 26.02 6.93
N PRO A 7 -12.53 26.50 5.94
CA PRO A 7 -12.82 26.20 4.54
C PRO A 7 -12.61 24.70 4.28
N VAL A 8 -13.65 24.03 3.79
CA VAL A 8 -13.56 22.68 3.24
C VAL A 8 -12.69 22.74 1.98
N PRO A 9 -11.61 21.95 1.87
CA PRO A 9 -10.83 21.88 0.65
C PRO A 9 -11.73 21.41 -0.50
N LYS A 10 -11.76 22.18 -1.59
CA LYS A 10 -12.49 21.84 -2.81
C LYS A 10 -11.88 20.53 -3.35
N PRO A 11 -12.67 19.48 -3.62
CA PRO A 11 -12.14 18.28 -4.23
C PRO A 11 -11.49 18.66 -5.56
N ALA A 12 -10.19 18.40 -5.68
CA ALA A 12 -9.47 18.59 -6.93
C ALA A 12 -10.18 17.73 -7.98
N ARG A 13 -10.63 18.39 -9.06
CA ARG A 13 -11.16 17.68 -10.23
C ARG A 13 -10.09 16.73 -10.71
N GLY A 14 -10.49 15.47 -10.92
CA GLY A 14 -9.66 14.45 -11.53
C GLY A 14 -9.03 14.99 -12.81
N THR A 15 -7.71 14.99 -12.82
CA THR A 15 -6.93 15.10 -14.05
C THR A 15 -6.60 13.68 -14.46
N ASP A 16 -6.98 13.34 -15.69
CA ASP A 16 -6.54 12.17 -16.45
C ASP A 16 -5.03 11.90 -16.30
N PRO A 17 -4.57 10.64 -16.49
CA PRO A 17 -3.26 10.20 -16.07
C PRO A 17 -2.17 11.04 -16.74
N ALA A 18 -1.45 11.81 -15.93
CA ALA A 18 -0.23 12.49 -16.32
C ALA A 18 0.79 11.43 -16.72
N THR A 19 0.77 11.09 -18.00
CA THR A 19 1.80 10.31 -18.65
C THR A 19 3.00 11.25 -18.79
N GLY A 20 3.98 11.12 -17.90
CA GLY A 20 5.32 11.65 -18.13
C GLY A 20 5.83 12.65 -17.11
N GLU A 21 6.04 12.24 -15.86
CA GLU A 21 7.19 12.66 -15.05
C GLU A 21 7.60 11.51 -14.10
N THR A 22 7.96 10.35 -14.66
CA THR A 22 8.54 9.20 -13.91
C THR A 22 9.96 9.51 -13.39
N GLY A 23 10.19 10.74 -12.91
CA GLY A 23 11.47 11.28 -12.45
C GLY A 23 11.33 12.48 -11.52
N ALA A 24 10.09 12.88 -11.17
CA ALA A 24 9.87 13.91 -10.17
C ALA A 24 10.22 13.34 -8.78
N ARG A 25 11.23 13.91 -8.12
CA ARG A 25 11.46 13.69 -6.69
C ARG A 25 10.29 14.27 -5.87
N PRO A 26 10.05 13.81 -4.63
CA PRO A 26 9.07 14.46 -3.75
C PRO A 26 9.29 15.97 -3.67
N TRP A 27 8.25 16.76 -3.92
CA TRP A 27 8.34 18.23 -3.98
C TRP A 27 7.03 18.89 -3.57
N CYS A 28 7.08 19.86 -2.65
CA CYS A 28 5.91 20.64 -2.32
C CYS A 28 5.75 21.81 -3.30
N THR A 29 4.67 21.82 -4.08
CA THR A 29 4.39 22.89 -5.04
C THR A 29 3.87 24.17 -4.39
N VAL A 30 3.34 24.08 -3.17
CA VAL A 30 2.87 25.24 -2.38
C VAL A 30 4.04 25.99 -1.74
N CYS A 31 4.93 25.27 -1.05
CA CYS A 31 6.11 25.86 -0.40
C CYS A 31 7.29 26.06 -1.36
N GLY A 32 7.30 25.35 -2.50
CA GLY A 32 8.40 25.40 -3.47
C GLY A 32 9.70 24.79 -2.93
N THR A 33 9.60 23.75 -2.10
CA THR A 33 10.76 23.07 -1.48
C THR A 33 10.42 21.63 -1.08
N ASP A 34 11.45 20.82 -0.84
CA ASP A 34 11.37 19.48 -0.25
C ASP A 34 11.69 19.44 1.25
N SER A 35 12.11 20.56 1.85
CA SER A 35 12.64 20.60 3.23
C SER A 35 11.64 20.24 4.33
N TYR A 36 10.35 20.27 4.01
CA TYR A 36 9.25 20.03 4.96
C TYR A 36 8.45 18.78 4.60
N ILE A 37 9.01 17.92 3.75
CA ILE A 37 8.33 16.71 3.29
C ILE A 37 8.51 15.61 4.33
N PHE A 38 7.40 15.03 4.75
CA PHE A 38 7.34 13.79 5.50
C PHE A 38 6.81 12.69 4.58
N VAL A 39 7.65 11.70 4.26
CA VAL A 39 7.24 10.54 3.47
C VAL A 39 6.46 9.59 4.36
N GLU A 40 5.22 9.28 3.97
CA GLU A 40 4.31 8.43 4.73
C GLU A 40 4.44 6.97 4.31
N THR A 41 4.40 6.71 3.00
CA THR A 41 4.52 5.35 2.46
C THR A 41 5.34 5.31 1.18
N VAL A 42 6.03 4.18 0.98
CA VAL A 42 6.73 3.82 -0.25
C VAL A 42 6.39 2.38 -0.57
N VAL A 43 5.80 2.13 -1.73
CA VAL A 43 5.39 0.79 -2.18
C VAL A 43 5.83 0.54 -3.62
N GLU A 44 5.95 -0.72 -4.01
CA GLU A 44 6.18 -1.06 -5.43
C GLU A 44 5.06 -0.51 -6.30
N ALA A 45 5.41 0.21 -7.38
CA ALA A 45 4.40 0.70 -8.31
C ALA A 45 3.82 -0.45 -9.15
N GLN A 46 4.60 -1.51 -9.37
CA GLN A 46 4.22 -2.73 -10.07
C GLN A 46 4.83 -3.95 -9.36
N PRO A 47 4.11 -5.10 -9.30
CA PRO A 47 4.62 -6.30 -8.62
C PRO A 47 5.99 -6.75 -9.15
N ASN A 48 6.92 -7.02 -8.24
CA ASN A 48 8.28 -7.47 -8.56
C ASN A 48 9.13 -6.44 -9.33
N GLN A 49 8.74 -5.16 -9.31
CA GLN A 49 9.52 -4.06 -9.88
C GLN A 49 9.85 -3.03 -8.81
N SER A 50 11.13 -2.93 -8.47
CA SER A 50 11.62 -2.05 -7.40
C SER A 50 12.20 -0.73 -7.89
N GLU A 51 12.36 -0.54 -9.22
CA GLU A 51 12.93 0.68 -9.78
C GLU A 51 11.98 1.88 -9.68
N VAL A 52 10.67 1.63 -9.82
CA VAL A 52 9.62 2.64 -9.71
C VAL A 52 8.74 2.30 -8.52
N VAL A 53 8.59 3.26 -7.61
CA VAL A 53 7.82 3.13 -6.38
C VAL A 53 6.72 4.19 -6.35
N GLU A 54 5.55 3.82 -5.85
CA GLU A 54 4.50 4.77 -5.50
C GLU A 54 4.82 5.35 -4.12
N VAL A 55 4.90 6.67 -4.02
CA VAL A 55 5.27 7.36 -2.80
C VAL A 55 4.14 8.30 -2.40
N SER A 56 3.75 8.24 -1.13
CA SER A 56 2.87 9.23 -0.52
C SER A 56 3.60 10.07 0.51
N TYR A 57 3.32 11.37 0.54
CA TYR A 57 3.99 12.29 1.43
C TYR A 57 3.14 13.53 1.74
N THR A 58 3.38 14.11 2.91
CA THR A 58 2.71 15.32 3.39
C THR A 58 3.74 16.40 3.68
N CYS A 59 3.44 17.64 3.31
CA CYS A 59 4.26 18.79 3.69
C CYS A 59 3.86 19.29 5.09
N SER A 60 4.76 19.29 6.06
CA SER A 60 4.44 19.70 7.44
C SER A 60 4.16 21.19 7.62
N GLU A 61 4.54 22.04 6.67
CA GLU A 61 4.29 23.49 6.74
C GLU A 61 2.94 23.92 6.17
N CYS A 62 2.55 23.34 5.03
CA CYS A 62 1.30 23.71 4.34
C CYS A 62 0.23 22.61 4.37
N ASP A 63 0.52 21.49 5.02
CA ASP A 63 -0.37 20.34 5.23
C ASP A 63 -0.94 19.73 3.93
N THR A 64 -0.25 19.93 2.82
CA THR A 64 -0.66 19.39 1.52
C THR A 64 -0.12 17.98 1.33
N PHE A 65 -1.02 17.07 0.96
CA PHE A 65 -0.73 15.68 0.64
C PHE A 65 -0.46 15.49 -0.86
N TYR A 66 0.48 14.60 -1.18
CA TYR A 66 0.84 14.20 -2.54
C TYR A 66 1.02 12.69 -2.60
N ALA A 67 0.65 12.09 -3.73
CA ALA A 67 0.94 10.69 -4.03
C ALA A 67 1.21 10.55 -5.54
N HIS A 68 2.36 9.97 -5.89
CA HIS A 68 2.69 9.64 -7.27
C HIS A 68 3.86 8.66 -7.35
N ALA A 69 4.00 8.05 -8.53
CA ALA A 69 5.14 7.23 -8.87
C ALA A 69 6.43 8.06 -9.00
N VAL A 70 7.52 7.53 -8.45
CA VAL A 70 8.88 8.08 -8.56
C VAL A 70 9.88 6.96 -8.79
N ARG A 71 11.06 7.30 -9.30
CA ARG A 71 12.19 6.35 -9.32
C ARG A 71 12.76 6.21 -7.92
N LEU A 72 13.05 4.99 -7.49
CA LEU A 72 13.56 4.71 -6.15
C LEU A 72 14.81 5.55 -5.82
N GLU A 73 15.71 5.72 -6.79
CA GLU A 73 16.92 6.54 -6.63
C GLU A 73 16.68 8.05 -6.49
N ALA A 74 15.47 8.54 -6.77
CA ALA A 74 15.09 9.93 -6.54
C ALA A 74 14.73 10.19 -5.05
N LEU A 75 14.57 9.14 -4.25
CA LEU A 75 14.37 9.25 -2.80
C LEU A 75 15.71 9.39 -2.07
N VAL A 76 15.67 9.87 -0.83
CA VAL A 76 16.90 9.92 -0.01
C VAL A 76 17.37 8.50 0.35
N PRO A 77 18.70 8.26 0.46
CA PRO A 77 19.26 6.92 0.64
C PRO A 77 18.72 6.14 1.84
N GLU A 78 18.31 6.84 2.89
CA GLU A 78 17.71 6.27 4.10
C GLU A 78 16.40 5.55 3.77
N ILE A 79 15.51 6.23 3.03
CA ILE A 79 14.21 5.69 2.60
C ILE A 79 14.42 4.56 1.60
N GLN A 80 15.38 4.70 0.67
CA GLN A 80 15.71 3.63 -0.27
C GLN A 80 16.10 2.34 0.45
N ARG A 81 16.95 2.44 1.47
CA ARG A 81 17.43 1.29 2.25
C ARG A 81 16.31 0.64 3.06
N GLU A 82 15.45 1.45 3.67
CA GLU A 82 14.28 0.96 4.42
C GLU A 82 13.32 0.21 3.49
N PHE A 83 12.97 0.79 2.34
CA PHE A 83 12.13 0.15 1.33
C PHE A 83 12.74 -1.16 0.84
N LEU A 84 14.01 -1.15 0.42
CA LEU A 84 14.70 -2.36 -0.06
C LEU A 84 14.80 -3.44 1.02
N SER A 85 14.98 -3.07 2.28
CA SER A 85 14.99 -4.03 3.39
C SER A 85 13.63 -4.67 3.62
N THR A 86 12.55 -3.89 3.46
CA THR A 86 11.16 -4.35 3.61
C THR A 86 10.75 -5.21 2.41
N SER A 87 11.07 -4.78 1.19
CA SER A 87 10.75 -5.52 -0.04
C SER A 87 11.55 -6.83 -0.13
N ALA A 88 12.86 -6.80 0.12
CA ALA A 88 13.72 -7.99 0.08
C ALA A 88 13.35 -9.04 1.13
N ALA A 89 12.79 -8.61 2.27
CA ALA A 89 12.27 -9.52 3.28
C ALA A 89 10.92 -10.15 2.90
N GLY A 90 10.36 -9.81 1.72
CA GLY A 90 8.98 -10.17 1.39
C GLY A 90 7.98 -9.60 2.40
N LEU A 91 8.37 -8.54 3.14
CA LEU A 91 7.58 -7.88 4.18
C LEU A 91 6.60 -6.87 3.56
N TRP A 92 6.05 -7.18 2.38
CA TRP A 92 4.75 -6.63 1.97
C TRP A 92 3.62 -7.05 2.94
N PHE A 93 3.96 -7.90 3.92
CA PHE A 93 3.18 -8.26 5.10
C PHE A 93 3.73 -7.68 6.41
N SER A 94 4.31 -6.47 6.42
CA SER A 94 4.50 -5.73 7.68
C SER A 94 3.15 -5.22 8.22
N CYS A 95 2.14 -6.10 8.25
CA CYS A 95 0.88 -5.86 8.92
C CYS A 95 1.21 -5.57 10.38
N THR A 96 1.14 -4.29 10.71
CA THR A 96 1.51 -3.76 12.01
C THR A 96 0.22 -3.57 12.79
N HIS A 97 0.17 -4.10 14.00
CA HIS A 97 -0.98 -3.94 14.88
C HIS A 97 -0.49 -3.61 16.28
N CYS A 98 -1.10 -2.63 16.92
CA CYS A 98 -0.62 -2.02 18.18
C CYS A 98 0.80 -1.41 18.11
N GLY A 99 1.27 -1.07 16.90
CA GLY A 99 2.59 -0.48 16.69
C GLY A 99 3.74 -1.49 16.53
N ASP A 100 3.46 -2.80 16.56
CA ASP A 100 4.45 -3.84 16.34
C ASP A 100 4.11 -4.71 15.12
N PRO A 101 5.12 -5.23 14.40
CA PRO A 101 4.90 -6.16 13.32
C PRO A 101 4.25 -7.45 13.85
N MET A 102 3.22 -7.91 13.16
CA MET A 102 2.56 -9.18 13.49
C MET A 102 3.47 -10.37 13.14
N THR A 103 3.39 -11.45 13.92
CA THR A 103 4.21 -12.65 13.73
C THR A 103 3.49 -13.69 12.87
N LEU A 104 4.25 -14.48 12.12
CA LEU A 104 3.70 -15.57 11.31
C LEU A 104 3.10 -16.66 12.20
N GLY A 105 1.84 -16.95 11.96
CA GLY A 105 1.10 -18.10 12.48
C GLY A 105 1.17 -19.30 11.56
N ARG A 106 0.39 -20.33 11.92
CA ARG A 106 0.34 -21.59 11.16
C ARG A 106 -0.29 -21.36 9.76
N PRO A 107 0.25 -21.97 8.69
CA PRO A 107 -0.41 -22.04 7.39
C PRO A 107 -1.83 -22.59 7.48
N THR A 108 -2.77 -21.98 6.75
CA THR A 108 -4.13 -22.50 6.59
C THR A 108 -4.51 -22.50 5.11
N GLU A 109 -5.04 -23.61 4.63
CA GLU A 109 -5.60 -23.72 3.28
C GLU A 109 -7.10 -23.39 3.34
N ARG A 110 -7.56 -22.53 2.42
CA ARG A 110 -8.97 -22.16 2.31
C ARG A 110 -9.43 -22.41 0.88
N VAL A 111 -10.56 -23.08 0.75
CA VAL A 111 -11.25 -23.27 -0.52
C VAL A 111 -12.42 -22.29 -0.54
N ILE A 112 -12.45 -21.40 -1.53
CA ILE A 112 -13.64 -20.58 -1.79
C ILE A 112 -14.52 -21.37 -2.74
N GLU A 113 -15.61 -21.95 -2.21
CA GLU A 113 -16.60 -22.61 -3.05
C GLU A 113 -17.41 -21.56 -3.82
N ALA A 114 -17.55 -21.76 -5.14
CA ALA A 114 -18.48 -20.97 -5.94
C ALA A 114 -19.93 -21.18 -5.44
N PRO A 115 -20.81 -20.17 -5.55
CA PRO A 115 -22.23 -20.36 -5.25
C PRO A 115 -22.78 -21.55 -6.03
N ARG A 116 -23.32 -22.56 -5.32
CA ARG A 116 -23.90 -23.75 -5.95
C ARG A 116 -25.17 -23.35 -6.70
N THR A 117 -25.13 -23.41 -8.03
CA THR A 117 -26.32 -23.25 -8.87
C THR A 117 -27.11 -24.55 -8.89
N THR A 118 -28.44 -24.48 -8.86
CA THR A 118 -29.32 -25.66 -9.02
C THR A 118 -29.44 -26.12 -10.47
N ASP A 119 -28.88 -25.37 -11.41
CA ASP A 119 -28.87 -25.70 -12.82
C ASP A 119 -27.69 -26.63 -13.12
N ASP A 120 -28.05 -27.86 -13.48
CA ASP A 120 -27.25 -28.92 -14.08
C ASP A 120 -26.23 -29.66 -13.18
N PRO A 121 -26.53 -30.91 -12.74
CA PRO A 121 -25.64 -31.72 -11.90
C PRO A 121 -24.39 -32.26 -12.60
N GLU A 122 -24.22 -32.06 -13.92
CA GLU A 122 -23.07 -32.57 -14.68
C GLU A 122 -22.05 -31.51 -15.12
N SER A 123 -22.22 -30.24 -14.72
CA SER A 123 -21.23 -29.20 -15.03
C SER A 123 -20.03 -29.29 -14.06
N PRO A 124 -18.78 -29.43 -14.56
CA PRO A 124 -17.61 -29.35 -13.68
C PRO A 124 -17.59 -27.98 -12.99
N SER A 125 -17.26 -27.96 -11.69
CA SER A 125 -17.03 -26.72 -10.93
C SER A 125 -15.83 -25.99 -11.51
N LEU A 126 -16.05 -25.16 -12.55
CA LEU A 126 -14.98 -24.58 -13.37
C LEU A 126 -14.23 -23.43 -12.67
N LEU A 127 -14.55 -23.09 -11.42
CA LEU A 127 -14.03 -21.90 -10.74
C LEU A 127 -13.72 -22.15 -9.25
N GLU A 128 -13.20 -23.32 -8.89
CA GLU A 128 -12.57 -23.48 -7.57
C GLU A 128 -11.24 -22.71 -7.53
N VAL A 129 -11.23 -21.59 -6.83
CA VAL A 129 -10.02 -20.81 -6.59
C VAL A 129 -9.40 -21.27 -5.28
N TYR A 130 -8.27 -21.96 -5.38
CA TYR A 130 -7.46 -22.36 -4.24
C TYR A 130 -6.53 -21.21 -3.83
N LEU A 131 -6.78 -20.63 -2.66
CA LEU A 131 -5.94 -19.58 -2.08
C LEU A 131 -5.17 -20.14 -0.90
N GLN A 132 -3.85 -20.16 -1.03
CA GLN A 132 -2.98 -20.41 0.12
C GLN A 132 -2.95 -19.15 0.99
N THR A 133 -3.27 -19.30 2.28
CA THR A 133 -3.32 -18.15 3.21
C THR A 133 -2.44 -18.40 4.42
N GLN A 134 -2.01 -17.32 5.06
CA GLN A 134 -1.27 -17.35 6.33
C GLN A 134 -1.99 -16.50 7.36
N VAL A 135 -1.96 -16.96 8.60
CA VAL A 135 -2.44 -16.18 9.73
C VAL A 135 -1.28 -15.37 10.29
N LEU A 136 -1.50 -14.09 10.54
CA LEU A 136 -0.62 -13.20 11.28
C LEU A 136 -1.18 -13.02 12.68
N HIS A 137 -0.32 -13.02 13.71
CA HIS A 137 -0.70 -12.83 15.10
C HIS A 137 -0.12 -11.53 15.67
N CYS A 138 -0.95 -10.76 16.37
CA CYS A 138 -0.49 -9.68 17.24
C CYS A 138 -0.48 -10.15 18.69
N ARG A 139 0.46 -9.65 19.50
CA ARG A 139 0.52 -9.93 20.95
C ARG A 139 -0.73 -9.48 21.73
N CYS A 140 -1.54 -8.58 21.17
CA CYS A 140 -2.82 -8.17 21.78
C CYS A 140 -3.93 -9.23 21.65
N GLY A 141 -3.68 -10.33 20.93
CA GLY A 141 -4.66 -11.39 20.66
C GLY A 141 -5.35 -11.28 19.31
N PHE A 142 -5.17 -10.17 18.58
CA PHE A 142 -5.70 -10.00 17.23
C PHE A 142 -5.03 -10.93 16.21
N GLN A 143 -5.80 -11.41 15.24
CA GLN A 143 -5.34 -12.29 14.17
C GLN A 143 -5.85 -11.80 12.82
N MET A 144 -5.04 -11.94 11.77
CA MET A 144 -5.41 -11.58 10.39
C MET A 144 -5.00 -12.70 9.44
N GLU A 145 -5.89 -13.11 8.54
CA GLU A 145 -5.58 -14.07 7.48
C GLU A 145 -5.29 -13.30 6.19
N VAL A 146 -4.12 -13.52 5.59
CA VAL A 146 -3.67 -12.85 4.37
C VAL A 146 -3.26 -13.90 3.32
N PRO A 147 -3.45 -13.64 2.01
CA PRO A 147 -2.92 -14.51 0.97
C PRO A 147 -1.41 -14.70 1.12
N ARG A 148 -0.92 -15.93 0.94
CA ARG A 148 0.52 -16.22 0.89
C ARG A 148 1.07 -15.81 -0.46
N HIS A 149 2.23 -15.16 -0.47
CA HIS A 149 3.06 -15.20 -1.67
C HIS A 149 3.58 -16.62 -1.85
N VAL A 150 3.33 -17.24 -2.99
CA VAL A 150 4.07 -18.40 -3.44
C VAL A 150 5.02 -17.89 -4.50
N GLY A 151 6.30 -17.76 -4.13
CA GLY A 151 7.41 -17.51 -5.06
C GLY A 151 7.97 -18.83 -5.58
#